data_AF-A0A1E4NE43-F1
#
_entry.id   AF-A0A1E4NE43-F1
#
_cell.length_a   1.000
_cell.length_b   1.000
_cell.length_c   1.000
_cell.angle_alpha   90.00
_cell.angle_beta   90.00
_cell.angle_gamma   90.00
#
_symmetry.space_group_name_H-M   'P 1'
#
loop_
_entity.id
_entity.type
_entity.pdbx_description
1 polymer ?
#
loop_
_entity_poly.entity_id
_entity_poly.type
_entity_poly.pdbx_seq_one_letter_code
_entity_poly.pdbx_strand_id
1 'polypeptide(L)'
;MPFIRLFPLQETETVRLEDFGRANPARCPATRRFNAREFWLKLDQIAAYEECPLYLVCDAEPNGLVNGIRLRLVDGSLLVVADDPEDDALGFAAALEQAAGGRIAEMGYSRYLGELARKKLI
;
A
#
# COMPACT_ATOMS: atom_id res chain seq x y z
N MET A 1 11.14 -13.78 14.22
CA MET A 1 10.08 -12.76 14.21
C MET A 1 9.61 -12.59 12.78
N PRO A 2 8.30 -12.66 12.50
CA PRO A 2 7.78 -12.57 11.15
C PRO A 2 7.83 -11.13 10.62
N PHE A 3 8.23 -10.98 9.36
CA PHE A 3 8.30 -9.69 8.66
C PHE A 3 7.48 -9.77 7.37
N ILE A 4 6.94 -8.63 6.97
CA ILE A 4 6.32 -8.43 5.65
C ILE A 4 7.10 -7.36 4.89
N ARG A 5 7.35 -7.61 3.61
CA ARG A 5 7.97 -6.63 2.72
C ARG A 5 6.87 -5.81 2.03
N LEU A 6 6.93 -4.49 2.20
CA LEU A 6 5.93 -3.53 1.72
C LEU A 6 6.58 -2.39 0.92
N PHE A 7 5.76 -1.77 0.07
CA PHE A 7 6.14 -0.61 -0.74
C PHE A 7 5.14 0.54 -0.49
N PRO A 8 5.24 1.24 0.66
CA PRO A 8 4.28 2.26 1.06
C PRO A 8 4.34 3.51 0.18
N LEU A 9 3.17 3.96 -0.25
CA LEU A 9 2.97 5.22 -0.93
C LEU A 9 2.94 6.40 0.03
N GLN A 10 3.41 7.53 -0.46
CA GLN A 10 3.31 8.80 0.25
C GLN A 10 1.98 9.47 -0.08
N GLU A 11 1.14 9.68 0.94
CA GLU A 11 -0.08 10.45 0.79
C GLU A 11 0.24 11.93 0.50
N THR A 12 -0.49 12.55 -0.44
CA THR A 12 -0.40 13.99 -0.73
C THR A 12 -1.07 14.83 0.34
N GLU A 13 -2.06 14.26 1.02
CA GLU A 13 -2.81 14.86 2.11
C GLU A 13 -2.69 13.94 3.32
N THR A 14 -2.07 14.41 4.40
CA THR A 14 -1.92 13.59 5.61
C THR A 14 -3.28 13.43 6.28
N VAL A 15 -3.79 12.20 6.31
CA VAL A 15 -4.98 11.85 7.08
C VAL A 15 -4.64 11.87 8.58
N ARG A 16 -5.55 12.42 9.39
CA ARG A 16 -5.37 12.45 10.85
C ARG A 16 -5.60 11.05 11.41
N LEU A 17 -4.87 10.69 12.46
CA LEU A 17 -5.02 9.39 13.11
C LEU A 17 -6.45 9.15 13.64
N GLU A 18 -7.17 10.22 14.00
CA GLU A 18 -8.56 10.22 14.45
C GLU A 18 -9.55 9.73 13.38
N ASP A 19 -9.14 9.80 12.12
CA ASP A 19 -9.97 9.40 10.97
C ASP A 19 -9.73 7.95 10.54
N PHE A 20 -8.78 7.24 11.17
CA PHE A 20 -8.53 5.83 10.93
C PHE A 20 -9.74 4.99 11.36
N GLY A 21 -10.15 4.03 10.53
CA GLY A 21 -11.35 3.21 10.73
C GLY A 21 -12.60 3.75 10.01
N ARG A 22 -12.46 4.86 9.27
CA ARG A 22 -13.54 5.46 8.47
C ARG A 22 -13.43 5.14 6.99
N ALA A 23 -12.47 4.30 6.59
CA ALA A 23 -12.15 4.03 5.18
C ALA A 23 -11.92 5.32 4.37
N ASN A 24 -11.32 6.33 5.00
CA ASN A 24 -11.08 7.61 4.34
C ASN A 24 -10.19 7.40 3.10
N PRO A 25 -10.51 8.02 1.96
CA PRO A 25 -9.73 7.83 0.75
C PRO A 25 -8.29 8.31 0.95
N ALA A 26 -7.33 7.54 0.45
CA ALA A 26 -5.94 7.94 0.33
C ALA A 26 -5.70 8.55 -1.05
N ARG A 27 -4.85 9.57 -1.12
CA ARG A 27 -4.42 10.18 -2.39
C ARG A 27 -2.91 10.14 -2.46
N CYS A 28 -2.37 9.47 -3.47
CA CYS A 28 -0.94 9.24 -3.60
C CYS A 28 -0.46 9.55 -5.02
N PRO A 29 0.74 10.10 -5.21
CA PRO A 29 1.31 10.27 -6.54
C PRO A 29 1.58 8.90 -7.18
N ALA A 30 1.14 8.70 -8.42
CA ALA A 30 1.57 7.56 -9.23
C ALA A 30 3.00 7.82 -9.73
N THR A 31 3.96 6.94 -9.41
CA THR A 31 5.37 7.15 -9.76
C THR A 31 5.99 5.92 -10.41
N ARG A 32 6.84 6.12 -11.43
CA ARG A 32 7.43 5.06 -12.28
C ARG A 32 8.04 3.88 -11.57
N ARG A 33 8.68 4.16 -10.44
CA ARG A 33 9.42 3.19 -9.63
C ARG A 33 8.82 2.99 -8.26
N PHE A 34 7.70 3.65 -7.95
CA PHE A 34 7.26 3.80 -6.58
C PHE A 34 8.43 4.33 -5.74
N ASN A 35 8.68 5.64 -5.70
CA ASN A 35 9.67 6.18 -4.76
C ASN A 35 9.40 5.78 -3.28
N ALA A 36 8.29 5.07 -3.02
CA ALA A 36 8.14 4.13 -1.93
C ALA A 36 9.42 3.34 -1.68
N ARG A 37 10.10 3.71 -0.60
CA ARG A 37 11.18 2.90 -0.09
C ARG A 37 10.66 1.50 0.20
N GLU A 38 11.52 0.51 -0.01
CA GLU A 38 11.31 -0.81 0.53
C GLU A 38 11.23 -0.72 2.06
N PHE A 39 10.14 -1.23 2.63
CA PHE A 39 9.93 -1.29 4.07
C PHE A 39 9.80 -2.75 4.50
N TRP A 40 10.73 -3.21 5.33
CA TRP A 40 10.61 -4.45 6.07
C TRP A 40 9.93 -4.16 7.40
N LEU A 41 8.65 -4.49 7.49
CA LEU A 41 7.85 -4.22 8.68
C LEU A 41 7.70 -5.50 9.50
N LYS A 42 8.00 -5.44 10.80
CA LYS A 42 7.67 -6.55 11.70
C LYS A 42 6.17 -6.58 11.93
N LEU A 43 5.58 -7.77 12.00
CA LEU A 43 4.13 -7.88 12.22
C LEU A 43 3.67 -7.26 13.54
N ASP A 44 4.50 -7.30 14.59
CA ASP A 44 4.20 -6.70 15.89
C ASP A 44 4.22 -5.16 15.89
N GLN A 45 4.72 -4.54 14.82
CA GLN A 45 4.66 -3.09 14.62
C GLN A 45 3.34 -2.63 13.99
N ILE A 46 2.53 -3.55 13.46
CA ILE A 46 1.20 -3.24 12.90
C ILE A 46 0.20 -3.21 14.05
N ALA A 47 -0.27 -2.03 14.42
CA ALA A 47 -1.28 -1.86 15.46
C ALA A 47 -2.71 -2.09 14.93
N ALA A 48 -2.98 -1.68 13.69
CA ALA A 48 -4.24 -1.91 12.99
C ALA A 48 -4.05 -1.71 11.48
N TYR A 49 -4.97 -2.23 10.66
CA TYR A 49 -5.07 -1.94 9.25
C TYR A 49 -6.53 -1.85 8.80
N GLU A 50 -6.80 -1.09 7.74
CA GLU A 50 -8.12 -0.97 7.12
C GLU A 50 -8.00 -0.94 5.59
N GLU A 51 -9.01 -1.46 4.90
CA GLU A 51 -9.21 -1.20 3.48
C GLU A 51 -9.65 0.24 3.27
N CYS A 52 -9.12 0.89 2.25
CA CYS A 52 -9.50 2.25 1.88
C CYS A 52 -9.43 2.43 0.36
N PRO A 53 -10.28 3.31 -0.22
CA PRO A 53 -10.12 3.75 -1.59
C PRO A 53 -8.77 4.46 -1.76
N LEU A 54 -7.99 4.08 -2.78
CA LEU A 54 -6.71 4.71 -3.08
C LEU A 54 -6.77 5.37 -4.46
N TYR A 55 -6.67 6.69 -4.48
CA TYR A 55 -6.52 7.48 -5.69
C TYR A 55 -5.05 7.68 -6.02
N LEU A 56 -4.67 7.18 -7.18
CA LEU A 56 -3.36 7.34 -7.79
C LEU A 56 -3.42 8.48 -8.80
N VAL A 57 -2.53 9.47 -8.60
CA VAL A 57 -2.59 10.74 -9.32
C VAL A 57 -1.36 10.92 -10.19
N CYS A 58 -1.55 11.11 -11.50
CA CYS A 58 -0.53 11.62 -12.44
C CYS A 58 -1.16 12.50 -13.53
N ASP A 59 -0.33 13.16 -14.34
CA ASP A 59 -0.80 14.05 -15.41
C ASP A 59 -1.66 13.33 -16.47
N ALA A 60 -1.36 12.06 -16.74
CA ALA A 60 -2.09 11.24 -17.72
C ALA A 60 -3.44 10.74 -17.18
N GLU A 61 -3.52 10.46 -15.88
CA GLU A 61 -4.73 9.98 -15.20
C GLU A 61 -4.82 10.57 -13.80
N PRO A 62 -5.65 11.62 -13.58
CA PRO A 62 -5.61 12.39 -12.34
C PRO A 62 -6.32 11.71 -11.17
N ASN A 63 -7.11 10.65 -11.41
CA ASN A 63 -7.91 9.98 -10.39
C ASN A 63 -8.00 8.47 -10.63
N GLY A 64 -6.88 7.80 -10.91
CA GLY A 64 -6.86 6.34 -11.04
C GLY A 64 -7.25 5.69 -9.71
N LEU A 65 -8.41 5.03 -9.65
CA LEU A 65 -8.93 4.46 -8.41
C LEU A 65 -8.56 2.97 -8.32
N VAL A 66 -7.86 2.61 -7.25
CA VAL A 66 -7.52 1.22 -6.92
C VAL A 66 -7.85 0.91 -5.45
N ASN A 67 -7.77 -0.36 -5.09
CA ASN A 67 -7.83 -0.78 -3.70
C ASN A 67 -6.52 -0.41 -2.99
N GLY A 68 -6.62 0.06 -1.76
CA GLY A 68 -5.48 0.31 -0.89
C GLY A 68 -5.72 -0.17 0.52
N ILE A 69 -4.62 -0.34 1.25
CA ILE A 69 -4.64 -0.61 2.69
C ILE A 69 -3.96 0.53 3.41
N ARG A 70 -4.62 1.08 4.42
CA ARG A 70 -3.98 1.98 5.38
C ARG A 70 -3.58 1.19 6.62
N LEU A 71 -2.32 1.32 7.00
CA LEU A 71 -1.71 0.71 8.17
C LEU A 71 -1.51 1.77 9.24
N ARG A 72 -1.90 1.45 10.47
CA ARG A 72 -1.50 2.19 11.66
C ARG A 72 -0.42 1.42 12.38
N LEU A 73 0.73 2.05 12.59
CA LEU A 73 1.84 1.48 13.33
C LEU A 73 1.70 1.74 14.84
N VAL A 74 2.40 0.94 15.64
CA VAL A 74 2.44 1.08 17.11
C VAL A 74 3.01 2.42 17.58
N ASP A 75 3.85 3.07 16.78
CA ASP A 75 4.41 4.40 17.06
C ASP A 75 3.47 5.55 16.66
N GLY A 76 2.28 5.24 16.13
CA GLY A 76 1.30 6.20 15.66
C GLY A 76 1.48 6.64 14.21
N SER A 77 2.50 6.15 13.50
CA SER A 77 2.68 6.44 12.07
C SER A 77 1.57 5.78 11.23
N LEU A 78 1.22 6.42 10.13
CA LEU A 78 0.32 5.87 9.11
C LEU A 78 1.11 5.56 7.84
N LEU A 79 0.87 4.39 7.26
CA LEU A 79 1.38 4.00 5.94
C LEU A 79 0.21 3.62 5.04
N VAL A 80 0.33 3.87 3.74
CA VAL A 80 -0.65 3.40 2.74
C VAL A 80 0.06 2.52 1.74
N VAL A 81 -0.51 1.35 1.42
CA VAL A 81 -0.02 0.45 0.37
C VAL A 81 -1.13 0.22 -0.64
N ALA A 82 -0.78 0.00 -1.90
CA ALA A 82 -1.74 -0.43 -2.91
C ALA A 82 -2.01 -1.92 -2.75
N ASP A 83 -3.29 -2.33 -2.77
CA ASP A 83 -3.74 -3.71 -2.63
C ASP A 83 -4.59 -4.11 -3.84
N ASP A 84 -3.99 -3.92 -5.00
CA ASP A 84 -4.51 -4.28 -6.33
C ASP A 84 -3.51 -5.22 -7.01
N PRO A 85 -3.34 -6.46 -6.50
CA PRO A 85 -2.32 -7.37 -7.02
C PRO A 85 -2.60 -7.79 -8.46
N GLU A 86 -1.53 -8.10 -9.21
CA GLU A 86 -1.64 -8.89 -10.44
C GLU A 86 -2.15 -10.31 -10.14
N ASP A 87 -2.61 -11.05 -11.17
CA ASP A 87 -3.38 -12.29 -11.00
C ASP A 87 -2.68 -13.36 -10.13
N ASP A 88 -1.34 -13.40 -10.15
CA ASP A 88 -0.52 -14.37 -9.40
C ASP A 88 0.12 -13.78 -8.13
N ALA A 89 -0.10 -12.49 -7.82
CA ALA A 89 0.50 -11.80 -6.69
C ALA A 89 -0.37 -11.87 -5.42
N LEU A 90 0.27 -11.77 -4.26
CA LEU A 90 -0.44 -11.74 -2.98
C LEU A 90 -1.01 -10.35 -2.69
N GLY A 91 -2.28 -10.32 -2.29
CA GLY A 91 -2.85 -9.17 -1.58
C GLY A 91 -2.38 -9.10 -0.12
N PHE A 92 -2.67 -7.98 0.55
CA PHE A 92 -2.13 -7.67 1.88
C PHE A 92 -2.51 -8.71 2.94
N ALA A 93 -3.77 -9.14 3.00
CA ALA A 93 -4.23 -10.14 3.98
C ALA A 93 -3.49 -11.48 3.82
N ALA A 94 -3.34 -11.96 2.60
CA ALA A 94 -2.61 -13.20 2.32
C ALA A 94 -1.12 -13.07 2.64
N ALA A 95 -0.52 -11.91 2.39
CA ALA A 95 0.87 -11.64 2.76
C ALA A 95 1.06 -11.63 4.29
N LEU A 96 0.10 -11.06 5.05
CA LEU A 96 0.13 -11.12 6.51
C LEU A 96 0.05 -12.56 7.04
N GLU A 97 -0.86 -13.38 6.51
CA GLU A 97 -0.99 -14.78 6.90
C GLU A 97 0.28 -15.59 6.62
N GLN A 98 0.90 -15.37 5.45
CA GLN A 98 2.17 -16.03 5.11
C GLN A 98 3.30 -15.59 6.04
N ALA A 99 3.42 -14.29 6.31
CA ALA A 99 4.39 -13.74 7.23
C ALA A 99 4.19 -14.34 8.63
N ALA A 100 2.96 -14.39 9.13
CA ALA A 100 2.64 -14.96 10.44
C ALA A 100 3.02 -16.44 10.55
N GLY A 101 2.92 -17.19 9.44
CA GLY A 101 3.42 -18.56 9.32
C GLY A 101 4.95 -18.71 9.26
N GLY A 102 5.71 -17.64 9.45
CA GLY A 102 7.18 -17.64 9.44
C GLY A 102 7.82 -17.66 8.06
N ARG A 103 7.02 -17.48 6.99
CA ARG A 103 7.54 -17.36 5.62
C ARG A 103 7.79 -15.90 5.29
N ILE A 104 8.74 -15.63 4.40
CA ILE A 104 8.89 -14.28 3.85
C ILE A 104 7.74 -14.06 2.88
N ALA A 105 6.92 -13.03 3.15
CA ALA A 105 5.84 -12.61 2.28
C ALA A 105 6.15 -11.25 1.66
N GLU A 106 5.94 -11.16 0.36
CA GLU A 106 6.15 -9.94 -0.42
C GLU A 106 4.81 -9.53 -1.04
N MET A 107 4.44 -8.27 -0.84
CA MET A 107 3.38 -7.67 -1.64
C MET A 107 3.92 -7.32 -3.01
N GLY A 108 3.20 -7.77 -4.04
CA GLY A 108 3.49 -7.37 -5.41
C GLY A 108 3.18 -5.89 -5.65
N TYR A 109 3.57 -5.41 -6.83
CA TYR A 109 3.17 -4.09 -7.30
C TYR A 109 1.67 -4.07 -7.62
N SER A 110 1.02 -2.91 -7.50
CA SER A 110 -0.33 -2.76 -8.03
C SER A 110 -0.33 -2.95 -9.55
N ARG A 111 -1.28 -3.75 -10.04
CA ARG A 111 -1.51 -4.02 -11.47
C ARG A 111 -1.59 -2.72 -12.25
N TYR A 112 -2.40 -1.78 -11.76
CA TYR A 112 -2.59 -0.47 -12.39
C TYR A 112 -1.28 0.30 -12.58
N LEU A 113 -0.40 0.29 -11.58
CA LEU A 113 0.88 1.00 -11.67
C LEU A 113 1.88 0.27 -12.56
N GLY A 114 1.85 -1.06 -12.57
CA GLY A 114 2.54 -1.87 -13.55
C GLY A 114 2.14 -1.49 -14.99
N GLU A 115 0.85 -1.28 -15.25
CA GLU A 115 0.37 -0.83 -16.56
C GLU A 115 0.82 0.58 -16.92
N LEU A 116 0.69 1.55 -16.02
CA LEU A 116 1.12 2.92 -16.27
C LEU A 116 2.62 2.98 -16.60
N ALA A 117 3.44 2.19 -15.90
CA ALA A 117 4.86 2.07 -16.17
C ALA A 117 5.15 1.44 -17.55
N ARG A 118 4.43 0.37 -17.93
CA ARG A 118 4.53 -0.26 -19.27
C ARG A 118 4.16 0.71 -20.38
N LYS A 119 3.15 1.56 -20.17
CA LYS A 119 2.69 2.59 -21.10
C LYS A 119 3.55 3.86 -21.10
N LYS A 120 4.55 3.98 -20.22
CA LYS A 120 5.40 5.17 -20.02
C LYS A 120 4.59 6.44 -19.66
N LEU A 121 3.51 6.26 -18.90
CA LEU A 121 2.65 7.35 -18.43
C LEU A 121 3.08 7.90 -17.05
N ILE A 122 3.99 7.19 -16.39
CA ILE A 122 4.68 7.58 -15.16
C ILE A 122 6.17 7.26 -15.28
#